data_AF-A0A6J7PXI5-F1
#
_entry.id   AF-A0A6J7PXI5-F1
#
_cell.length_a   1.000
_cell.length_b   1.000
_cell.length_c   1.000
_cell.angle_alpha   90.00
_cell.angle_beta   90.00
_cell.angle_gamma   90.00
#
_symmetry.space_group_name_H-M   'P 1'
#
loop_
_entity.id
_entity.type
_entity.pdbx_description
1 polymer ?
#
loop_
_entity_poly.entity_id
_entity_poly.type
_entity_poly.pdbx_seq_one_letter_code
_entity_poly.pdbx_strand_id
1 'polypeptide(L)'
;MRFTPRPALLLAAAIAIGFGSVATLFAGPASADPPASQGTIGGEQLSAPGRQVNLGPGAQPLPPIWADSWVLADANTGEILAAKKAHLQRAPASTLKTLTALTVVPQLPMDQAYLATDGDANTYGSRVGLKAGKTYTVRDLFYGLFLPSGNDAALALARAAGSVAGTVDQMNQNAARLQAADTLAKNPSGLDAPGQVSSAYDLALFARASLAFPEIIEIASAKRYEFPWRGQRTRTIYNENRLLLSGYKGMIGLKTGYTTNAGRTFIGLAQRGDRTLVVALMGIHEASADAARKALTWGFKNQDFVTPVGVLVNPLTDDEFATTRAATALGADTSKNAEASKSAADSKNTSRSNKSGDKQSIIAAGPATAPWWLWALSVPAVISAFALIRQRHKSNSVVDRD
;
A
#
# COMPACT_ATOMS: atom_id res chain seq x y z
N MET A 1 1.57 -15.58 -90.20
CA MET A 1 2.94 -15.52 -89.65
C MET A 1 2.85 -15.43 -88.14
N ARG A 2 3.42 -16.41 -87.44
CA ARG A 2 3.36 -16.57 -85.98
C ARG A 2 4.40 -15.65 -85.32
N PHE A 3 3.97 -14.83 -84.36
CA PHE A 3 4.87 -14.12 -83.45
C PHE A 3 4.68 -14.66 -82.03
N THR A 4 5.78 -15.12 -81.47
CA THR A 4 5.94 -15.59 -80.09
C THR A 4 6.01 -14.40 -79.11
N PRO A 5 5.51 -14.52 -77.87
CA PRO A 5 5.71 -13.49 -76.85
C PRO A 5 7.03 -13.68 -76.10
N ARG A 6 7.76 -12.58 -75.88
CA ARG A 6 8.94 -12.48 -74.99
C ARG A 6 8.49 -12.16 -73.56
N PRO A 7 9.22 -12.61 -72.51
CA PRO A 7 8.88 -12.34 -71.13
C PRO A 7 9.32 -10.93 -70.70
N ALA A 8 8.53 -10.29 -69.86
CA ALA A 8 8.84 -9.00 -69.23
C ALA A 8 9.78 -9.20 -68.04
N LEU A 9 10.96 -8.57 -68.07
CA LEU A 9 11.79 -8.33 -66.90
C LEU A 9 11.26 -7.09 -66.16
N LEU A 10 10.80 -7.27 -64.93
CA LEU A 10 10.57 -6.18 -63.98
C LEU A 10 11.90 -5.83 -63.29
N LEU A 11 12.45 -4.67 -63.63
CA LEU A 11 13.60 -4.09 -62.93
C LEU A 11 13.07 -3.31 -61.72
N ALA A 12 13.23 -3.87 -60.52
CA ALA A 12 12.94 -3.17 -59.27
C ALA A 12 14.11 -2.24 -58.91
N ALA A 13 13.89 -0.93 -58.96
CA ALA A 13 14.81 0.06 -58.42
C ALA A 13 14.65 0.14 -56.90
N ALA A 14 15.69 -0.25 -56.15
CA ALA A 14 15.76 -0.06 -54.71
C ALA A 14 16.15 1.40 -54.40
N ILE A 15 15.20 2.19 -53.90
CA ILE A 15 15.48 3.50 -53.30
C ILE A 15 15.67 3.26 -51.79
N ALA A 16 16.92 3.30 -51.33
CA ALA A 16 17.25 3.29 -49.91
C ALA A 16 17.01 4.69 -49.32
N ILE A 17 15.87 4.90 -48.66
CA ILE A 17 15.63 6.06 -47.80
C ILE A 17 16.14 5.70 -46.41
N GLY A 18 17.31 6.22 -46.05
CA GLY A 18 17.85 6.12 -44.71
C GLY A 18 17.04 6.96 -43.73
N PHE A 19 16.17 6.32 -42.95
CA PHE A 19 15.59 6.92 -41.76
C PHE A 19 16.58 6.79 -40.60
N GLY A 20 17.28 7.88 -40.31
CA GLY A 20 18.04 8.04 -39.07
C GLY A 20 17.09 7.93 -37.88
N SER A 21 17.14 6.81 -37.18
CA SER A 21 16.43 6.62 -35.92
C SER A 21 17.20 7.30 -34.81
N VAL A 22 16.82 8.52 -34.45
CA VAL A 22 17.25 9.13 -33.18
C VAL A 22 16.46 8.42 -32.07
N ALA A 23 17.06 7.37 -31.51
CA ALA A 23 16.57 6.74 -30.29
C ALA A 23 16.92 7.65 -29.10
N THR A 24 16.01 8.56 -28.75
CA THR A 24 16.05 9.24 -27.46
C THR A 24 15.76 8.22 -26.36
N LEU A 25 16.83 7.68 -25.77
CA LEU A 25 16.77 6.91 -24.53
C LEU A 25 16.29 7.84 -23.41
N PHE A 26 14.99 7.81 -23.10
CA PHE A 26 14.51 8.27 -21.80
C PHE A 26 14.94 7.24 -20.75
N ALA A 27 16.13 7.43 -20.19
CA ALA A 27 16.50 6.80 -18.94
C ALA A 27 15.54 7.32 -17.86
N GLY A 28 14.59 6.47 -17.44
CA GLY A 28 13.80 6.73 -16.24
C GLY A 28 14.74 6.91 -15.04
N PRO A 29 14.34 7.66 -13.99
CA PRO A 29 15.19 7.84 -12.83
C PRO A 29 15.53 6.46 -12.25
N ALA A 30 16.82 6.16 -12.21
CA ALA A 30 17.34 4.97 -11.57
C ALA A 30 16.87 4.96 -10.11
N SER A 31 16.24 3.86 -9.67
CA SER A 31 15.98 3.61 -8.25
C SER A 31 17.32 3.69 -7.53
N ALA A 32 17.48 4.68 -6.66
CA ALA A 32 18.63 4.79 -5.80
C ALA A 32 18.58 3.65 -4.77
N ASP A 33 19.71 3.00 -4.54
CA ASP A 33 19.89 2.18 -3.36
C ASP A 33 19.72 3.08 -2.11
N PRO A 34 19.11 2.58 -1.03
CA PRO A 34 18.83 3.39 0.15
C PRO A 34 20.15 3.91 0.77
N PRO A 35 20.19 5.18 1.22
CA PRO A 35 21.36 5.71 1.89
C PRO A 35 21.58 4.97 3.22
N ALA A 36 22.81 4.51 3.42
CA ALA A 36 23.24 3.90 4.67
C ALA A 36 23.45 4.99 5.73
N SER A 37 22.47 5.23 6.61
CA SER A 37 22.72 5.90 7.91
C SER A 37 21.56 5.69 8.88
N GLN A 38 21.89 5.31 10.13
CA GLN A 38 21.02 4.79 11.20
C GLN A 38 20.59 3.34 10.94
N GLY A 39 20.69 2.46 11.95
CA GLY A 39 20.48 1.02 11.80
C GLY A 39 19.21 0.70 11.00
N THR A 40 19.29 -0.28 10.10
CA THR A 40 18.16 -0.65 9.24
C THR A 40 16.98 -1.05 10.11
N ILE A 41 15.87 -0.31 9.98
CA ILE A 41 14.67 -0.59 10.76
C ILE A 41 14.21 -2.03 10.51
N GLY A 42 13.91 -2.75 11.59
CA GLY A 42 13.55 -4.17 11.50
C GLY A 42 14.73 -5.16 11.39
N GLY A 43 15.97 -4.70 11.28
CA GLY A 43 17.17 -5.54 11.42
C GLY A 43 18.15 -5.45 10.26
N GLU A 44 19.44 -5.66 10.55
CA GLU A 44 20.54 -5.44 9.60
C GLU A 44 20.47 -6.31 8.35
N GLN A 45 19.98 -7.56 8.43
CA GLN A 45 19.87 -8.41 7.24
C GLN A 45 18.90 -7.82 6.21
N LEU A 46 17.94 -6.98 6.61
CA LEU A 46 16.95 -6.40 5.69
C LEU A 46 17.53 -5.39 4.70
N SER A 47 18.72 -4.82 4.99
CA SER A 47 19.46 -3.97 4.05
C SER A 47 20.46 -4.74 3.18
N ALA A 48 20.69 -6.02 3.47
CA ALA A 48 21.60 -6.83 2.67
C ALA A 48 21.03 -7.09 1.26
N PRO A 49 21.88 -7.11 0.22
CA PRO A 49 21.44 -7.33 -1.14
C PRO A 49 20.90 -8.75 -1.34
N GLY A 50 19.96 -8.92 -2.26
CA GLY A 50 19.45 -10.23 -2.65
C GLY A 50 18.37 -10.78 -1.70
N ARG A 51 18.29 -12.11 -1.63
CA ARG A 51 17.30 -12.85 -0.84
C ARG A 51 17.89 -13.17 0.54
N GLN A 52 17.14 -12.86 1.58
CA GLN A 52 17.47 -13.14 2.97
C GLN A 52 16.56 -14.25 3.48
N VAL A 53 17.15 -15.35 3.95
CA VAL A 53 16.46 -16.47 4.60
C VAL A 53 17.47 -17.29 5.40
N ASN A 54 17.18 -17.56 6.67
CA ASN A 54 18.03 -18.39 7.53
C ASN A 54 17.35 -19.74 7.73
N LEU A 55 17.69 -20.72 6.89
CA LEU A 55 17.14 -22.07 6.95
C LEU A 55 17.77 -22.88 8.09
N GLY A 56 16.94 -23.43 8.96
CA GLY A 56 17.33 -24.40 9.97
C GLY A 56 17.13 -25.85 9.51
N PRO A 57 17.50 -26.84 10.35
CA PRO A 57 17.28 -28.25 10.07
C PRO A 57 15.81 -28.56 9.78
N GLY A 58 15.54 -29.28 8.69
CA GLY A 58 14.17 -29.64 8.28
C GLY A 58 13.44 -28.59 7.42
N ALA A 59 14.01 -27.38 7.28
CA ALA A 59 13.44 -26.37 6.40
C ALA A 59 13.56 -26.77 4.92
N GLN A 60 12.46 -26.62 4.20
CA GLN A 60 12.41 -26.72 2.75
C GLN A 60 13.04 -25.48 2.10
N PRO A 61 13.72 -25.62 0.95
CA PRO A 61 14.25 -24.47 0.23
C PRO A 61 13.18 -23.44 -0.12
N LEU A 62 13.51 -22.16 -0.01
CA LEU A 62 12.64 -21.07 -0.43
C LEU A 62 12.43 -21.13 -1.97
N PRO A 63 11.19 -21.22 -2.47
CA PRO A 63 10.94 -21.25 -3.90
C PRO A 63 11.31 -19.92 -4.56
N PRO A 64 11.57 -19.90 -5.89
CA PRO A 64 11.79 -18.66 -6.60
C PRO A 64 10.51 -17.82 -6.65
N ILE A 65 10.56 -16.65 -6.04
CA ILE A 65 9.53 -15.60 -6.07
C ILE A 65 10.02 -14.51 -7.03
N TRP A 66 9.34 -14.36 -8.17
CA TRP A 66 9.74 -13.47 -9.24
C TRP A 66 9.15 -12.08 -8.99
N ALA A 67 9.77 -11.35 -8.08
CA ALA A 67 9.48 -9.95 -7.78
C ALA A 67 10.77 -9.19 -7.46
N ASP A 68 10.78 -7.88 -7.67
CA ASP A 68 11.95 -7.02 -7.42
C ASP A 68 12.25 -6.90 -5.93
N SER A 69 11.22 -6.72 -5.10
CA SER A 69 11.30 -6.73 -3.65
C SER A 69 10.09 -7.41 -3.01
N TRP A 70 10.29 -8.04 -1.85
CA TRP A 70 9.23 -8.69 -1.09
C TRP A 70 9.60 -8.97 0.36
N VAL A 71 8.56 -9.13 1.19
CA VAL A 71 8.64 -9.52 2.61
C VAL A 71 7.60 -10.61 2.88
N LEU A 72 7.99 -11.63 3.65
CA LEU A 72 7.12 -12.65 4.22
C LEU A 72 7.36 -12.70 5.73
N ALA A 73 6.32 -12.43 6.51
CA ALA A 73 6.44 -12.30 7.96
C ALA A 73 5.28 -12.98 8.70
N ASP A 74 5.50 -13.36 9.94
CA ASP A 74 4.44 -13.64 10.90
C ASP A 74 3.83 -12.33 11.40
N ALA A 75 2.52 -12.19 11.28
CA ALA A 75 1.80 -10.96 11.62
C ALA A 75 1.64 -10.79 13.14
N ASN A 76 1.61 -11.89 13.89
CA ASN A 76 1.42 -11.89 15.33
C ASN A 76 2.71 -11.43 16.01
N THR A 77 3.83 -12.11 15.72
CA THR A 77 5.14 -11.79 16.33
C THR A 77 5.83 -10.62 15.66
N GLY A 78 5.52 -10.37 14.38
CA GLY A 78 6.26 -9.43 13.53
C GLY A 78 7.51 -10.04 12.91
N GLU A 79 7.90 -11.27 13.27
CA GLU A 79 9.14 -11.88 12.77
C GLU A 79 9.09 -12.07 11.25
N ILE A 80 10.13 -11.58 10.57
CA ILE A 80 10.28 -11.71 9.12
C ILE A 80 10.96 -13.05 8.86
N LEU A 81 10.24 -13.96 8.20
CA LEU A 81 10.71 -15.31 7.90
C LEU A 81 11.68 -15.32 6.71
N ALA A 82 11.41 -14.47 5.72
CA ALA A 82 12.25 -14.28 4.56
C ALA A 82 11.96 -12.92 3.90
N ALA A 83 12.94 -12.36 3.22
CA ALA A 83 12.78 -11.12 2.47
C ALA A 83 13.67 -11.07 1.22
N LYS A 84 13.39 -10.13 0.33
CA LYS A 84 14.30 -9.71 -0.75
C LYS A 84 14.22 -8.21 -0.89
N LYS A 85 15.37 -7.52 -0.69
CA LYS A 85 15.48 -6.06 -0.79
C LYS A 85 14.32 -5.33 -0.09
N ALA A 86 14.13 -5.61 1.20
CA ALA A 86 12.91 -5.24 1.94
C ALA A 86 12.62 -3.73 1.89
N HIS A 87 13.68 -2.91 1.97
CA HIS A 87 13.66 -1.44 1.95
C HIS A 87 13.87 -0.82 0.54
N LEU A 88 13.79 -1.62 -0.53
CA LEU A 88 13.88 -1.05 -1.88
C LEU A 88 12.65 -0.17 -2.16
N GLN A 89 12.89 1.12 -2.31
CA GLN A 89 11.86 2.11 -2.63
C GLN A 89 11.34 1.93 -4.05
N ARG A 90 10.02 1.81 -4.17
CA ARG A 90 9.31 1.63 -5.44
C ARG A 90 7.95 2.31 -5.39
N ALA A 91 7.38 2.60 -6.57
CA ALA A 91 5.99 3.04 -6.65
C ALA A 91 5.07 1.92 -6.10
N PRO A 92 4.12 2.23 -5.20
CA PRO A 92 3.29 1.21 -4.53
C PRO A 92 2.12 0.71 -5.38
N ALA A 93 1.72 1.47 -6.40
CA ALA A 93 0.42 1.32 -7.04
C ALA A 93 -0.72 1.26 -6.00
N SER A 94 -1.83 0.59 -6.33
CA SER A 94 -3.02 0.54 -5.48
C SER A 94 -2.85 -0.16 -4.12
N THR A 95 -1.70 -0.79 -3.81
CA THR A 95 -1.46 -1.29 -2.45
C THR A 95 -1.41 -0.16 -1.42
N LEU A 96 -1.08 1.07 -1.85
CA LEU A 96 -1.10 2.29 -1.01
C LEU A 96 -2.49 2.60 -0.45
N LYS A 97 -3.58 2.13 -1.08
CA LYS A 97 -4.95 2.29 -0.57
C LYS A 97 -5.14 1.69 0.82
N THR A 98 -4.27 0.76 1.22
CA THR A 98 -4.24 0.22 2.58
C THR A 98 -3.82 1.27 3.59
N LEU A 99 -2.83 2.11 3.28
CA LEU A 99 -2.47 3.28 4.10
C LEU A 99 -3.61 4.30 4.14
N THR A 100 -4.27 4.55 3.01
CA THR A 100 -5.48 5.40 2.98
C THR A 100 -6.56 4.85 3.90
N ALA A 101 -6.84 3.55 3.83
CA ALA A 101 -7.82 2.90 4.68
C ALA A 101 -7.47 3.04 6.17
N LEU A 102 -6.23 2.71 6.57
CA LEU A 102 -5.73 2.87 7.94
C LEU A 102 -5.81 4.31 8.46
N THR A 103 -5.71 5.29 7.55
CA THR A 103 -5.74 6.71 7.90
C THR A 103 -7.16 7.19 8.17
N VAL A 104 -8.13 6.78 7.33
CA VAL A 104 -9.49 7.34 7.37
C VAL A 104 -10.49 6.48 8.16
N VAL A 105 -10.24 5.17 8.30
CA VAL A 105 -11.15 4.26 9.02
C VAL A 105 -11.47 4.70 10.47
N PRO A 106 -10.52 5.25 11.27
CA PRO A 106 -10.83 5.63 12.65
C PRO A 106 -11.66 6.92 12.75
N GLN A 107 -11.78 7.66 11.65
CA GLN A 107 -12.39 8.99 11.60
C GLN A 107 -13.81 8.97 11.01
N LEU A 108 -14.15 7.90 10.28
CA LEU A 108 -15.36 7.84 9.46
C LEU A 108 -16.25 6.67 9.91
N PRO A 109 -17.39 6.95 10.57
CA PRO A 109 -18.42 5.95 10.82
C PRO A 109 -18.85 5.28 9.51
N MET A 110 -18.98 3.96 9.53
CA MET A 110 -19.24 3.18 8.31
C MET A 110 -20.60 3.47 7.66
N ASP A 111 -21.57 3.92 8.44
CA ASP A 111 -22.91 4.33 8.02
C ASP A 111 -23.00 5.81 7.62
N GLN A 112 -21.94 6.61 7.85
CA GLN A 112 -21.90 8.00 7.43
C GLN A 112 -22.15 8.12 5.93
N ALA A 113 -23.09 9.00 5.58
CA ALA A 113 -23.41 9.34 4.21
C ALA A 113 -22.36 10.30 3.61
N TYR A 114 -21.97 10.04 2.37
CA TYR A 114 -21.10 10.90 1.57
C TYR A 114 -21.76 11.19 0.21
N LEU A 115 -21.91 12.47 -0.11
CA LEU A 115 -22.41 12.93 -1.41
C LEU A 115 -21.23 12.98 -2.40
N ALA A 116 -21.23 12.08 -3.39
CA ALA A 116 -20.16 12.04 -4.37
C ALA A 116 -20.14 13.30 -5.25
N THR A 117 -18.94 13.78 -5.55
CA THR A 117 -18.66 14.97 -6.35
C THR A 117 -18.22 14.61 -7.77
N ASP A 118 -18.25 15.57 -8.69
CA ASP A 118 -17.66 15.40 -10.03
C ASP A 118 -16.16 15.07 -9.95
N GLY A 119 -15.46 15.65 -8.97
CA GLY A 119 -14.06 15.38 -8.72
C GLY A 119 -13.77 13.96 -8.21
N ASP A 120 -14.77 13.24 -7.68
CA ASP A 120 -14.64 11.82 -7.37
C ASP A 120 -14.85 10.98 -8.64
N ALA A 121 -15.95 11.24 -9.35
CA ALA A 121 -16.41 10.43 -10.47
C ALA A 121 -15.48 10.48 -11.71
N ASN A 122 -14.81 11.61 -11.93
CA ASN A 122 -14.01 11.89 -13.12
C ASN A 122 -12.51 11.57 -12.97
N THR A 123 -12.11 10.86 -11.92
CA THR A 123 -10.72 10.38 -11.79
C THR A 123 -10.37 9.32 -12.83
N TYR A 124 -9.06 9.12 -13.09
CA TYR A 124 -8.56 8.14 -14.04
C TYR A 124 -8.18 6.81 -13.37
N GLY A 125 -7.98 5.76 -14.18
CA GLY A 125 -7.66 4.41 -13.71
C GLY A 125 -8.88 3.62 -13.23
N SER A 126 -8.65 2.61 -12.37
CA SER A 126 -9.71 1.78 -11.81
C SER A 126 -10.72 2.61 -11.03
N ARG A 127 -12.02 2.32 -11.23
CA ARG A 127 -13.13 3.02 -10.59
C ARG A 127 -14.20 2.02 -10.18
N VAL A 128 -14.82 2.22 -9.02
CA VAL A 128 -16.06 1.54 -8.67
C VAL A 128 -17.24 2.10 -9.46
N GLY A 129 -17.11 3.33 -9.96
CA GLY A 129 -18.08 4.03 -10.79
C GLY A 129 -19.02 4.89 -9.95
N LEU A 130 -18.46 5.67 -9.02
CA LEU A 130 -19.21 6.70 -8.31
C LEU A 130 -19.86 7.67 -9.31
N LYS A 131 -20.99 8.22 -8.88
CA LYS A 131 -21.79 9.16 -9.66
C LYS A 131 -21.95 10.43 -8.86
N ALA A 132 -21.57 11.56 -9.44
CA ALA A 132 -21.77 12.86 -8.84
C ALA A 132 -23.26 13.07 -8.48
N GLY A 133 -23.50 13.69 -7.32
CA GLY A 133 -24.84 13.92 -6.79
C GLY A 133 -25.53 12.69 -6.19
N LYS A 134 -24.91 11.50 -6.21
CA LYS A 134 -25.43 10.32 -5.52
C LYS A 134 -24.74 10.15 -4.17
N THR A 135 -25.54 9.83 -3.16
CA THR A 135 -25.06 9.49 -1.81
C THR A 135 -24.64 8.02 -1.74
N TYR A 136 -23.51 7.79 -1.09
CA TYR A 136 -22.95 6.47 -0.75
C TYR A 136 -22.64 6.44 0.75
N THR A 137 -22.70 5.27 1.38
CA THR A 137 -22.17 5.12 2.74
C THR A 137 -20.65 5.01 2.71
N VAL A 138 -19.97 5.35 3.79
CA VAL A 138 -18.53 5.09 3.95
C VAL A 138 -18.20 3.62 3.72
N ARG A 139 -19.07 2.71 4.18
CA ARG A 139 -18.97 1.27 3.89
C ARG A 139 -18.94 0.96 2.40
N ASP A 140 -19.85 1.54 1.62
CA ASP A 140 -19.85 1.39 0.16
C ASP A 140 -18.51 1.84 -0.44
N LEU A 141 -18.02 3.00 0.01
CA LEU A 141 -16.74 3.53 -0.47
C LEU A 141 -15.58 2.59 -0.14
N PHE A 142 -15.52 2.00 1.06
CA PHE A 142 -14.51 1.01 1.40
C PHE A 142 -14.61 -0.27 0.54
N TYR A 143 -15.82 -0.77 0.26
CA TYR A 143 -15.98 -1.87 -0.70
C TYR A 143 -15.50 -1.48 -2.09
N GLY A 144 -15.80 -0.25 -2.54
CA GLY A 144 -15.28 0.30 -3.80
C GLY A 144 -13.76 0.45 -3.81
N LEU A 145 -13.15 0.80 -2.67
CA LEU A 145 -11.70 0.95 -2.48
C LEU A 145 -10.97 -0.39 -2.60
N PHE A 146 -11.48 -1.43 -1.93
CA PHE A 146 -10.78 -2.72 -1.83
C PHE A 146 -11.07 -3.68 -2.98
N LEU A 147 -12.33 -3.81 -3.42
CA LEU A 147 -12.72 -4.85 -4.36
C LEU A 147 -12.26 -4.53 -5.79
N PRO A 148 -12.81 -3.50 -6.48
CA PRO A 148 -12.38 -3.09 -7.82
C PRO A 148 -11.27 -2.04 -7.80
N SER A 149 -10.61 -1.81 -6.65
CA SER A 149 -9.50 -0.86 -6.53
C SER A 149 -9.86 0.59 -6.90
N GLY A 150 -11.10 1.02 -6.62
CA GLY A 150 -11.66 2.28 -7.09
C GLY A 150 -10.87 3.50 -6.62
N ASN A 151 -10.31 4.26 -7.57
CA ASN A 151 -9.63 5.53 -7.34
C ASN A 151 -10.63 6.63 -6.97
N ASP A 152 -11.86 6.54 -7.50
CA ASP A 152 -12.99 7.41 -7.18
C ASP A 152 -13.40 7.23 -5.71
N ALA A 153 -13.45 5.98 -5.24
CA ALA A 153 -13.67 5.68 -3.82
C ALA A 153 -12.53 6.20 -2.92
N ALA A 154 -11.28 6.10 -3.36
CA ALA A 154 -10.13 6.64 -2.61
C ALA A 154 -10.21 8.16 -2.43
N LEU A 155 -10.58 8.88 -3.49
CA LEU A 155 -10.78 10.33 -3.43
C LEU A 155 -11.99 10.70 -2.57
N ALA A 156 -13.09 9.97 -2.69
CA ALA A 156 -14.29 10.18 -1.90
C ALA A 156 -14.04 9.99 -0.40
N LEU A 157 -13.32 8.92 -0.01
CA LEU A 157 -12.93 8.69 1.38
C LEU A 157 -12.01 9.80 1.91
N ALA A 158 -11.05 10.25 1.10
CA ALA A 158 -10.16 11.35 1.48
C ALA A 158 -10.91 12.69 1.64
N ARG A 159 -11.92 12.95 0.82
CA ARG A 159 -12.79 14.13 0.97
C ARG A 159 -13.73 14.00 2.16
N ALA A 160 -14.27 12.81 2.41
CA ALA A 160 -15.10 12.53 3.59
C ALA A 160 -14.33 12.75 4.90
N ALA A 161 -13.03 12.46 4.91
CA ALA A 161 -12.11 12.75 6.02
C ALA A 161 -11.63 14.22 6.09
N GLY A 162 -12.21 15.11 5.27
CA GLY A 162 -11.97 16.56 5.29
C GLY A 162 -11.53 17.10 3.93
N SER A 163 -10.36 16.70 3.44
CA SER A 163 -9.87 17.07 2.11
C SER A 163 -8.84 16.08 1.58
N VAL A 164 -8.63 16.05 0.26
CA VAL A 164 -7.61 15.18 -0.35
C VAL A 164 -6.21 15.54 0.15
N ALA A 165 -5.86 16.83 0.17
CA ALA A 165 -4.54 17.28 0.63
C ALA A 165 -4.32 16.96 2.11
N GLY A 166 -5.29 17.31 2.97
CA GLY A 166 -5.20 17.02 4.40
C GLY A 166 -5.14 15.52 4.70
N THR A 167 -5.86 14.69 3.94
CA THR A 167 -5.77 13.23 4.06
C THR A 167 -4.41 12.70 3.64
N VAL A 168 -3.80 13.24 2.57
CA VAL A 168 -2.44 12.83 2.16
C VAL A 168 -1.40 13.21 3.23
N ASP A 169 -1.55 14.37 3.86
CA ASP A 169 -0.70 14.76 4.99
C ASP A 169 -0.88 13.80 6.17
N GLN A 170 -2.13 13.45 6.50
CA GLN A 170 -2.43 12.45 7.54
C GLN A 170 -1.91 11.06 7.17
N MET A 171 -1.95 10.66 5.90
CA MET A 171 -1.37 9.39 5.44
C MET A 171 0.13 9.35 5.70
N ASN A 172 0.86 10.43 5.44
CA ASN A 172 2.29 10.51 5.71
C ASN A 172 2.60 10.54 7.21
N GLN A 173 1.76 11.20 8.02
CA GLN A 173 1.86 11.14 9.48
C GLN A 173 1.60 9.72 10.01
N ASN A 174 0.62 9.02 9.44
CA ASN A 174 0.30 7.65 9.81
C ASN A 174 1.41 6.68 9.37
N ALA A 175 2.00 6.88 8.19
CA ALA A 175 3.19 6.12 7.77
C ALA A 175 4.34 6.31 8.76
N ALA A 176 4.64 7.55 9.16
CA ALA A 176 5.66 7.83 10.18
C ALA A 176 5.35 7.16 11.53
N ARG A 177 4.08 7.17 11.95
CA ARG A 177 3.64 6.50 13.18
C ARG A 177 3.81 4.98 13.12
N LEU A 178 3.57 4.39 11.95
CA LEU A 178 3.81 2.97 11.69
C LEU A 178 5.29 2.66 11.47
N GLN A 179 6.17 3.67 11.55
CA GLN A 179 7.60 3.58 11.24
C GLN A 179 7.89 3.13 9.79
N ALA A 180 6.98 3.42 8.87
CA ALA A 180 7.11 3.17 7.44
C ALA A 180 7.95 4.27 6.77
N ALA A 181 9.26 4.24 7.01
CA ALA A 181 10.21 5.30 6.64
C ALA A 181 10.53 5.36 5.14
N ASP A 182 10.21 4.32 4.38
CA ASP A 182 10.39 4.27 2.92
C ASP A 182 9.18 4.79 2.14
N THR A 183 8.15 5.25 2.85
CA THR A 183 6.87 5.64 2.27
C THR A 183 6.69 7.14 2.23
N LEU A 184 6.38 7.65 1.03
CA LEU A 184 5.89 9.01 0.82
C LEU A 184 4.67 8.96 -0.10
N ALA A 185 3.49 9.17 0.46
CA ALA A 185 2.24 9.23 -0.28
C ALA A 185 2.07 10.63 -0.91
N LYS A 186 1.65 10.66 -2.18
CA LYS A 186 1.30 11.89 -2.92
C LYS A 186 -0.17 11.97 -3.26
N ASN A 187 -0.87 10.84 -3.23
CA ASN A 187 -2.30 10.74 -3.45
C ASN A 187 -2.88 9.53 -2.67
N PRO A 188 -4.20 9.46 -2.48
CA PRO A 188 -4.83 8.37 -1.72
C PRO A 188 -5.02 7.08 -2.52
N SER A 189 -4.73 7.07 -3.82
CA SER A 189 -5.05 5.94 -4.69
C SER A 189 -3.85 5.06 -5.02
N GLY A 190 -2.64 5.59 -4.89
CA GLY A 190 -1.41 4.96 -5.36
C GLY A 190 -1.18 5.12 -6.86
N LEU A 191 -1.91 6.01 -7.54
CA LEU A 191 -1.61 6.38 -8.92
C LEU A 191 -0.21 6.99 -9.03
N ASP A 192 0.47 6.76 -10.16
CA ASP A 192 1.84 7.26 -10.35
C ASP A 192 1.91 8.78 -10.18
N ALA A 193 2.80 9.22 -9.30
CA ALA A 193 3.06 10.62 -9.00
C ALA A 193 4.55 10.81 -8.69
N PRO A 194 5.17 11.93 -9.11
CA PRO A 194 6.57 12.21 -8.82
C PRO A 194 6.88 12.13 -7.32
N GLY A 195 7.90 11.35 -6.97
CA GLY A 195 8.33 11.15 -5.58
C GLY A 195 7.39 10.29 -4.72
N GLN A 196 6.35 9.66 -5.29
CA GLN A 196 5.53 8.70 -4.55
C GLN A 196 6.24 7.34 -4.48
N VAL A 197 6.56 6.90 -3.28
CA VAL A 197 7.31 5.67 -3.03
C VAL A 197 6.81 4.95 -1.78
N SER A 198 7.14 3.66 -1.69
CA SER A 198 7.01 2.80 -0.51
C SER A 198 8.03 1.66 -0.65
N SER A 199 8.11 0.75 0.32
CA SER A 199 8.92 -0.47 0.25
C SER A 199 8.09 -1.71 0.60
N ALA A 200 8.63 -2.90 0.33
CA ALA A 200 7.94 -4.14 0.68
C ALA A 200 7.81 -4.28 2.21
N TYR A 201 8.79 -3.78 2.96
CA TYR A 201 8.74 -3.69 4.41
C TYR A 201 7.58 -2.80 4.90
N ASP A 202 7.49 -1.57 4.39
CA ASP A 202 6.43 -0.63 4.76
C ASP A 202 5.03 -1.13 4.41
N LEU A 203 4.88 -1.71 3.22
CA LEU A 203 3.62 -2.33 2.80
C LEU A 203 3.23 -3.52 3.70
N ALA A 204 4.21 -4.26 4.25
CA ALA A 204 3.96 -5.31 5.23
C ALA A 204 3.55 -4.74 6.60
N LEU A 205 4.11 -3.60 7.02
CA LEU A 205 3.65 -2.87 8.22
C LEU A 205 2.19 -2.45 8.08
N PHE A 206 1.77 -1.92 6.91
CA PHE A 206 0.37 -1.56 6.66
C PHE A 206 -0.55 -2.78 6.69
N ALA A 207 -0.12 -3.89 6.09
CA ALA A 207 -0.87 -5.15 6.15
C ALA A 207 -1.04 -5.65 7.59
N ARG A 208 0.02 -5.64 8.40
CA ARG A 208 -0.01 -6.02 9.82
C ARG A 208 -0.92 -5.09 10.63
N ALA A 209 -0.80 -3.78 10.45
CA ALA A 209 -1.64 -2.79 11.14
C ALA A 209 -3.13 -2.94 10.82
N SER A 210 -3.48 -3.43 9.62
CA SER A 210 -4.87 -3.66 9.23
C SER A 210 -5.59 -4.69 10.10
N LEU A 211 -4.86 -5.58 10.78
CA LEU A 211 -5.46 -6.56 11.70
C LEU A 211 -6.11 -5.93 12.93
N ALA A 212 -5.75 -4.70 13.28
CA ALA A 212 -6.37 -3.94 14.36
C ALA A 212 -7.75 -3.35 13.98
N PHE A 213 -8.15 -3.45 12.71
CA PHE A 213 -9.39 -2.87 12.18
C PHE A 213 -10.27 -3.96 11.55
N PRO A 214 -11.18 -4.58 12.33
CA PRO A 214 -12.06 -5.64 11.86
C PRO A 214 -12.83 -5.29 10.59
N GLU A 215 -13.22 -4.03 10.41
CA GLU A 215 -13.94 -3.54 9.24
C GLU A 215 -13.09 -3.59 7.96
N ILE A 216 -11.79 -3.27 8.06
CA ILE A 216 -10.86 -3.41 6.92
C ILE A 216 -10.75 -4.89 6.54
N ILE A 217 -10.58 -5.77 7.53
CA ILE A 217 -10.44 -7.21 7.31
C ILE A 217 -11.71 -7.81 6.70
N GLU A 218 -12.89 -7.45 7.22
CA GLU A 218 -14.19 -7.87 6.68
C GLU A 218 -14.32 -7.47 5.21
N ILE A 219 -14.11 -6.19 4.91
CA ILE A 219 -14.30 -5.65 3.56
C ILE A 219 -13.27 -6.22 2.58
N ALA A 220 -12.00 -6.27 2.97
CA ALA A 220 -10.92 -6.78 2.12
C ALA A 220 -11.02 -8.29 1.87
N SER A 221 -11.72 -9.04 2.72
CA SER A 221 -11.98 -10.48 2.57
C SER A 221 -13.23 -10.83 1.78
N ALA A 222 -14.09 -9.84 1.50
CA ALA A 222 -15.28 -10.05 0.69
C ALA A 222 -14.89 -10.37 -0.77
N LYS A 223 -15.47 -11.44 -1.31
CA LYS A 223 -15.29 -11.81 -2.73
C LYS A 223 -16.10 -10.94 -3.68
N ARG A 224 -17.25 -10.45 -3.20
CA ARG A 224 -18.18 -9.60 -3.94
C ARG A 224 -18.98 -8.70 -3.01
N TYR A 225 -19.55 -7.63 -3.55
CA TYR A 225 -20.45 -6.71 -2.84
C TYR A 225 -21.52 -6.16 -3.78
N GLU A 226 -22.73 -5.93 -3.27
CA GLU A 226 -23.82 -5.32 -4.03
C GLU A 226 -23.75 -3.79 -3.92
N PHE A 227 -23.06 -3.17 -4.88
CA PHE A 227 -22.73 -1.76 -4.82
C PHE A 227 -23.89 -0.87 -5.31
N PRO A 228 -24.25 0.23 -4.62
CA PRO A 228 -25.28 1.16 -5.09
C PRO A 228 -24.95 1.77 -6.47
N TRP A 229 -25.88 1.69 -7.44
CA TRP A 229 -25.58 2.06 -8.82
C TRP A 229 -26.53 3.12 -9.44
N ARG A 230 -27.80 2.78 -9.69
CA ARG A 230 -28.76 3.64 -10.42
C ARG A 230 -30.12 3.64 -9.73
N GLY A 231 -30.57 4.79 -9.27
CA GLY A 231 -31.77 4.87 -8.42
C GLY A 231 -31.58 3.96 -7.20
N GLN A 232 -32.53 3.07 -6.97
CA GLN A 232 -32.49 2.02 -5.93
C GLN A 232 -31.78 0.72 -6.37
N ARG A 233 -31.27 0.63 -7.61
CA ARG A 233 -30.61 -0.58 -8.12
C ARG A 233 -29.17 -0.68 -7.63
N THR A 234 -28.74 -1.92 -7.35
CA THR A 234 -27.34 -2.29 -7.10
C THR A 234 -26.68 -2.90 -8.33
N ARG A 235 -25.36 -3.03 -8.28
CA ARG A 235 -24.53 -3.82 -9.20
C ARG A 235 -23.50 -4.59 -8.38
N THR A 236 -23.33 -5.88 -8.65
CA THR A 236 -22.26 -6.67 -8.04
C THR A 236 -20.89 -6.18 -8.49
N ILE A 237 -20.02 -5.85 -7.53
CA ILE A 237 -18.59 -5.64 -7.73
C ILE A 237 -17.82 -6.83 -7.14
N TYR A 238 -16.64 -7.12 -7.69
CA TYR A 238 -15.85 -8.30 -7.33
C TYR A 238 -14.46 -7.89 -6.86
N ASN A 239 -13.90 -8.70 -5.96
CA ASN A 239 -12.52 -8.53 -5.51
C ASN A 239 -11.54 -8.89 -6.62
N GLU A 240 -10.55 -8.03 -6.87
CA GLU A 240 -9.50 -8.29 -7.87
C GLU A 240 -8.43 -9.29 -7.38
N ASN A 241 -8.40 -9.62 -6.09
CA ASN A 241 -7.44 -10.56 -5.51
C ASN A 241 -7.71 -12.00 -6.00
N ARG A 242 -7.04 -12.40 -7.07
CA ARG A 242 -7.16 -13.74 -7.66
C ARG A 242 -6.76 -14.87 -6.70
N LEU A 243 -5.87 -14.62 -5.74
CA LEU A 243 -5.51 -15.63 -4.74
C LEU A 243 -6.68 -15.93 -3.80
N LEU A 244 -7.37 -14.89 -3.33
CA LEU A 244 -8.62 -14.99 -2.56
C LEU A 244 -9.73 -15.67 -3.37
N LEU A 245 -9.93 -15.23 -4.61
CA LEU A 245 -10.97 -15.82 -5.47
C LEU A 245 -10.73 -17.29 -5.80
N SER A 246 -9.46 -17.71 -5.92
CA SER A 246 -9.09 -19.12 -6.13
C SER A 246 -9.32 -20.04 -4.93
N GLY A 247 -9.69 -19.47 -3.76
CA GLY A 247 -9.93 -20.25 -2.56
C GLY A 247 -8.66 -20.74 -1.87
N TYR A 248 -7.55 -19.99 -1.96
CA TYR A 248 -6.33 -20.32 -1.21
C TYR A 248 -6.64 -20.48 0.29
N LYS A 249 -6.29 -21.64 0.87
CA LYS A 249 -6.64 -21.98 2.25
C LYS A 249 -6.10 -20.95 3.23
N GLY A 250 -7.03 -20.32 3.96
CA GLY A 250 -6.73 -19.32 4.97
C GLY A 250 -6.59 -17.90 4.43
N MET A 251 -6.75 -17.65 3.13
CA MET A 251 -6.62 -16.30 2.58
C MET A 251 -7.64 -15.36 3.21
N ILE A 252 -7.14 -14.29 3.82
CA ILE A 252 -7.96 -13.18 4.31
C ILE A 252 -8.21 -12.22 3.16
N GLY A 253 -7.16 -11.68 2.53
CA GLY A 253 -7.32 -10.70 1.45
C GLY A 253 -6.31 -9.58 1.56
N LEU A 254 -6.79 -8.33 1.51
CA LEU A 254 -6.08 -7.06 1.32
C LEU A 254 -6.08 -6.58 -0.13
N LYS A 255 -4.92 -6.41 -0.78
CA LYS A 255 -4.86 -5.47 -1.90
C LYS A 255 -3.85 -5.85 -2.98
N THR A 256 -4.34 -5.79 -4.23
CA THR A 256 -3.56 -5.82 -5.47
C THR A 256 -3.21 -4.40 -5.94
N GLY A 257 -2.19 -4.26 -6.76
CA GLY A 257 -1.89 -3.01 -7.45
C GLY A 257 -1.17 -3.20 -8.78
N TYR A 258 -1.38 -2.25 -9.68
CA TYR A 258 -0.61 -2.10 -10.91
C TYR A 258 -0.60 -0.64 -11.34
N THR A 259 0.58 -0.14 -11.72
CA THR A 259 0.76 1.08 -12.52
C THR A 259 1.96 0.87 -13.44
N THR A 260 2.16 1.78 -14.41
CA THR A 260 3.29 1.69 -15.34
C THR A 260 4.62 1.76 -14.59
N ASN A 261 4.75 2.65 -13.60
CA ASN A 261 6.02 2.79 -12.87
C ASN A 261 6.23 1.71 -11.80
N ALA A 262 5.16 1.19 -11.19
CA ALA A 262 5.26 0.19 -10.14
C ALA A 262 5.50 -1.24 -10.68
N GLY A 263 4.95 -1.53 -11.86
CA GLY A 263 4.62 -2.89 -12.24
C GLY A 263 3.52 -3.46 -11.34
N ARG A 264 3.44 -4.78 -11.22
CA ARG A 264 2.48 -5.45 -10.32
C ARG A 264 2.96 -5.35 -8.87
N THR A 265 2.05 -5.02 -7.95
CA THR A 265 2.26 -5.03 -6.51
C THR A 265 1.15 -5.82 -5.81
N PHE A 266 1.44 -6.38 -4.64
CA PHE A 266 0.49 -7.18 -3.88
C PHE A 266 0.81 -7.13 -2.40
N ILE A 267 -0.21 -6.97 -1.56
CA ILE A 267 -0.14 -7.28 -0.14
C ILE A 267 -1.25 -8.26 0.22
N GLY A 268 -0.94 -9.20 1.10
CA GLY A 268 -1.89 -10.22 1.51
C GLY A 268 -1.70 -10.71 2.92
N LEU A 269 -2.81 -11.05 3.56
CA LEU A 269 -2.87 -11.77 4.82
C LEU A 269 -3.46 -13.17 4.59
N ALA A 270 -2.90 -14.17 5.24
CA ALA A 270 -3.51 -15.49 5.33
C ALA A 270 -3.35 -16.07 6.74
N GLN A 271 -4.37 -16.77 7.23
CA GLN A 271 -4.39 -17.36 8.56
C GLN A 271 -4.66 -18.86 8.52
N ARG A 272 -3.89 -19.64 9.30
CA ARG A 272 -4.11 -21.07 9.51
C ARG A 272 -3.87 -21.41 10.98
N GLY A 273 -4.93 -21.80 11.67
CA GLY A 273 -4.88 -21.95 13.13
C GLY A 273 -4.69 -20.59 13.80
N ASP A 274 -3.76 -20.53 14.73
CA ASP A 274 -3.32 -19.33 15.44
C ASP A 274 -2.35 -18.44 14.62
N ARG A 275 -1.80 -18.97 13.52
CA ARG A 275 -0.75 -18.29 12.75
C ARG A 275 -1.31 -17.46 11.62
N THR A 276 -0.88 -16.21 11.54
CA THR A 276 -1.25 -15.27 10.48
C THR A 276 0.02 -14.83 9.77
N LEU A 277 0.11 -15.04 8.46
CA LEU A 277 1.24 -14.59 7.65
C LEU A 277 0.86 -13.37 6.83
N VAL A 278 1.80 -12.43 6.76
CA VAL A 278 1.80 -11.26 5.87
C VAL A 278 2.72 -11.55 4.70
N VAL A 279 2.28 -11.23 3.48
CA VAL A 279 3.15 -11.15 2.30
C VAL A 279 3.00 -9.79 1.64
N ALA A 280 4.12 -9.13 1.35
CA ALA A 280 4.18 -7.91 0.55
C ALA A 280 5.15 -8.12 -0.62
N LEU A 281 4.72 -7.77 -1.83
CA LEU A 281 5.44 -8.01 -3.08
C LEU A 281 5.37 -6.76 -3.96
N MET A 282 6.50 -6.30 -4.50
CA MET A 282 6.56 -5.16 -5.41
C MET A 282 7.40 -5.47 -6.65
N GLY A 283 6.99 -4.94 -7.81
CA GLY A 283 7.64 -5.24 -9.09
C GLY A 283 7.56 -6.72 -9.44
N ILE A 284 6.35 -7.30 -9.42
CA ILE A 284 6.13 -8.73 -9.66
C ILE A 284 6.20 -9.03 -11.16
N HIS A 285 7.06 -9.98 -11.55
CA HIS A 285 7.33 -10.42 -12.93
C HIS A 285 6.61 -11.73 -13.31
N GLU A 286 5.72 -12.18 -12.44
CA GLU A 286 4.82 -13.31 -12.65
C GLU A 286 3.38 -12.93 -12.29
N ALA A 287 2.44 -13.89 -12.28
CA ALA A 287 1.11 -13.62 -11.76
C ALA A 287 1.19 -13.34 -10.25
N SER A 288 0.62 -12.22 -9.78
CA SER A 288 0.70 -11.81 -8.37
C SER A 288 0.19 -12.89 -7.41
N ALA A 289 -0.87 -13.61 -7.81
CA ALA A 289 -1.41 -14.72 -7.03
C ALA A 289 -0.44 -15.90 -6.92
N ASP A 290 0.36 -16.18 -7.95
CA ASP A 290 1.31 -17.29 -7.93
C ASP A 290 2.53 -16.95 -7.07
N ALA A 291 3.08 -15.74 -7.20
CA ALA A 291 4.15 -15.24 -6.32
C ALA A 291 3.73 -15.29 -4.84
N ALA A 292 2.55 -14.75 -4.52
CA ALA A 292 2.00 -14.77 -3.15
C ALA A 292 1.71 -16.19 -2.66
N ARG A 293 1.18 -17.07 -3.51
CA ARG A 293 0.95 -18.49 -3.18
C ARG A 293 2.24 -19.20 -2.82
N LYS A 294 3.32 -19.00 -3.58
CA LYS A 294 4.64 -19.60 -3.30
C LYS A 294 5.15 -19.14 -1.93
N ALA A 295 5.17 -17.83 -1.68
CA ALA A 295 5.63 -17.26 -0.42
C ALA A 295 4.82 -17.77 0.78
N LEU A 296 3.49 -17.61 0.76
CA LEU A 296 2.62 -18.03 1.86
C LEU A 296 2.67 -19.53 2.10
N THR A 297 2.70 -20.34 1.03
CA THR A 297 2.75 -21.81 1.16
C THR A 297 4.06 -22.27 1.76
N TRP A 298 5.17 -21.63 1.38
CA TRP A 298 6.47 -21.89 2.00
C TRP A 298 6.47 -21.45 3.47
N GLY A 299 5.99 -20.23 3.78
CA GLY A 299 5.96 -19.71 5.15
C GLY A 299 5.19 -20.63 6.11
N PHE A 300 3.98 -21.06 5.74
CA PHE A 300 3.20 -21.96 6.59
C PHE A 300 3.85 -23.33 6.84
N LYS A 301 4.73 -23.78 5.94
CA LYS A 301 5.47 -25.05 6.08
C LYS A 301 6.77 -24.91 6.85
N ASN A 302 7.37 -23.70 6.88
CA ASN A 302 8.76 -23.51 7.28
C ASN A 302 8.97 -22.61 8.50
N GLN A 303 7.95 -21.89 8.97
CA GLN A 303 8.12 -20.90 10.05
C GLN A 303 8.77 -21.47 11.32
N ASP A 304 8.52 -22.74 11.68
CA ASP A 304 9.13 -23.38 12.85
C ASP A 304 10.58 -23.86 12.60
N PHE A 305 11.03 -23.80 11.35
CA PHE A 305 12.34 -24.29 10.90
C PHE A 305 13.23 -23.16 10.38
N VAL A 306 12.84 -21.90 10.55
CA VAL A 306 13.62 -20.75 10.08
C VAL A 306 13.93 -19.82 11.25
N THR A 307 15.14 -19.28 11.25
CA THR A 307 15.46 -18.16 12.14
C THR A 307 15.02 -16.86 11.47
N PRO A 308 14.27 -15.98 12.15
CA PRO A 308 13.86 -14.71 11.56
C PRO A 308 15.06 -13.90 11.03
N VAL A 309 14.88 -13.28 9.86
CA VAL A 309 15.87 -12.37 9.25
C VAL A 309 15.68 -10.92 9.69
N GLY A 310 14.65 -10.66 10.49
CA GLY A 310 14.30 -9.33 10.97
C GLY A 310 12.93 -9.33 11.63
N VAL A 311 12.40 -8.14 11.89
CA VAL A 311 11.10 -7.93 12.53
C VAL A 311 10.38 -6.75 11.88
N LEU A 312 9.08 -6.89 11.65
CA LEU A 312 8.17 -5.77 11.43
C LEU A 312 7.98 -5.09 12.78
N VAL A 313 8.57 -3.90 12.95
CA VAL A 313 8.44 -3.14 14.21
C VAL A 313 6.98 -2.83 14.54
N ASN A 314 6.71 -2.61 15.83
CA ASN A 314 5.39 -2.16 16.27
C ASN A 314 5.19 -0.67 15.93
N PRO A 315 3.94 -0.20 15.77
CA PRO A 315 3.67 1.23 15.68
C PRO A 315 4.20 1.98 16.90
N LEU A 316 4.61 3.24 16.71
CA LEU A 316 4.97 4.14 17.80
C LEU A 316 3.75 4.43 18.69
N THR A 317 3.98 4.47 19.99
CA THR A 317 3.06 5.06 20.97
C THR A 317 2.89 6.57 20.73
N ASP A 318 1.86 7.18 21.33
CA ASP A 318 1.66 8.63 21.21
C ASP A 318 2.87 9.43 21.73
N ASP A 319 3.45 9.01 22.85
CA ASP A 319 4.60 9.70 23.44
C ASP A 319 5.85 9.56 22.57
N GLU A 320 6.12 8.36 22.05
CA GLU A 320 7.23 8.12 21.12
C GLU A 320 7.05 8.91 19.82
N PHE A 321 5.83 8.95 19.27
CA PHE A 321 5.53 9.69 18.06
C PHE A 321 5.65 11.20 18.27
N ALA A 322 5.15 11.73 19.39
CA ALA A 322 5.28 13.13 19.76
C ALA A 322 6.76 13.53 19.92
N THR A 323 7.53 12.71 20.61
CA THR A 323 8.98 12.90 20.81
C THR A 323 9.73 12.90 19.48
N THR A 324 9.42 11.94 18.60
CA THR A 324 10.02 11.83 17.27
C THR A 324 9.73 13.07 16.43
N ARG A 325 8.48 13.53 16.39
CA ARG A 325 8.11 14.76 15.67
C ARG A 325 8.81 16.00 16.22
N ALA A 326 8.91 16.13 17.54
CA ALA A 326 9.62 17.24 18.17
C ALA A 326 11.11 17.23 17.80
N ALA A 327 11.76 16.07 17.82
CA ALA A 327 13.14 15.90 17.40
C ALA A 327 13.35 16.26 15.92
N THR A 328 12.45 15.82 15.02
CA THR A 328 12.51 16.18 13.60
C THR A 328 12.32 17.68 13.37
N ALA A 329 11.41 18.32 14.10
CA ALA A 329 11.18 19.77 14.01
C ALA A 329 12.40 20.58 14.47
N LEU A 330 13.03 20.17 15.58
CA LEU A 330 14.27 20.78 16.07
C LEU A 330 15.44 20.56 15.10
N GLY A 331 15.57 19.35 14.54
CA GLY A 331 16.57 19.02 13.52
C GLY A 331 16.42 19.86 12.25
N ALA A 332 15.19 20.05 11.77
CA ALA A 332 14.88 20.88 10.61
C ALA A 332 15.16 22.38 10.84
N ASP A 333 15.02 22.86 12.08
CA ASP A 333 15.35 24.24 12.45
C ASP A 333 16.88 24.44 12.54
N THR A 334 17.61 23.46 13.08
CA THR A 334 19.08 23.49 13.09
C THR A 334 19.70 23.39 11.69
N SER A 335 19.12 22.61 10.78
CA SER A 335 19.59 22.52 9.39
C SER A 335 19.28 23.78 8.59
N LYS A 336 18.10 24.39 8.77
CA LYS A 336 17.76 25.71 8.21
C LYS A 336 18.68 26.81 8.75
N ASN A 337 19.01 26.80 10.04
CA ASN A 337 19.96 27.75 10.63
C ASN A 337 21.39 27.51 10.17
N ALA A 338 21.79 26.25 9.91
CA ALA A 338 23.10 25.94 9.33
C ALA A 338 23.21 26.33 7.84
N GLU A 339 22.13 26.18 7.06
CA GLU A 339 22.05 26.69 5.67
C GLU A 339 22.03 28.23 5.63
N ALA A 340 21.29 28.88 6.53
CA ALA A 340 21.31 30.34 6.68
C ALA A 340 22.67 30.86 7.12
N SER A 341 23.39 30.12 7.98
CA SER A 341 24.76 30.46 8.41
C SER A 341 25.79 30.29 7.29
N LYS A 342 25.62 29.31 6.40
CA LYS A 342 26.44 29.15 5.19
C LYS A 342 26.13 30.24 4.15
N SER A 343 24.87 30.63 3.99
CA SER A 343 24.48 31.76 3.12
C SER A 343 24.95 33.11 3.66
N ALA A 344 24.98 33.30 4.99
CA ALA A 344 25.51 34.51 5.62
C ALA A 344 27.05 34.62 5.59
N ALA A 345 27.76 33.50 5.42
CA ALA A 345 29.21 33.50 5.21
C ALA A 345 29.61 33.93 3.79
N ASP A 346 28.72 33.78 2.80
CA ASP A 346 28.93 34.14 1.39
C ASP A 346 28.43 35.56 1.04
N SER A 347 27.78 36.24 2.00
CA SER A 347 27.14 37.56 1.82
C SER A 347 27.83 38.70 2.58
N LYS A 348 29.05 38.51 3.11
CA LYS A 348 29.86 39.65 3.63
C LYS A 348 30.58 40.41 2.51
N ASN A 349 29.82 40.96 1.56
CA ASN A 349 30.23 42.17 0.85
C ASN A 349 28.99 42.87 0.24
N THR A 350 28.24 43.61 1.05
CA THR A 350 27.61 44.91 0.71
C THR A 350 26.71 45.39 1.86
N SER A 351 26.51 46.70 1.89
CA SER A 351 26.22 47.52 3.04
C SER A 351 24.74 47.70 3.41
N ARG A 352 24.52 47.88 4.73
CA ARG A 352 23.64 48.86 5.43
C ARG A 352 22.15 49.02 5.08
N SER A 353 21.38 48.98 6.17
CA SER A 353 20.18 49.78 6.53
C SER A 353 18.80 49.25 6.16
N ASN A 354 18.05 48.71 7.14
CA ASN A 354 16.94 49.44 7.76
C ASN A 354 16.31 48.70 8.96
N LYS A 355 15.69 49.50 9.83
CA LYS A 355 15.08 49.19 11.14
C LYS A 355 13.70 48.50 11.06
N SER A 356 13.41 47.78 12.16
CA SER A 356 12.14 47.70 12.91
C SER A 356 10.93 46.95 12.33
N GLY A 357 10.43 45.97 13.11
CA GLY A 357 9.06 45.46 12.97
C GLY A 357 8.78 44.19 13.78
N ASP A 358 8.48 44.34 15.06
CA ASP A 358 7.99 43.32 16.00
C ASP A 358 6.57 42.88 15.63
N LYS A 359 6.29 41.58 15.42
CA LYS A 359 4.94 40.98 15.57
C LYS A 359 5.00 39.49 15.92
N GLN A 360 4.47 39.19 17.10
CA GLN A 360 4.15 37.88 17.65
C GLN A 360 3.14 37.11 16.78
N SER A 361 3.32 35.80 16.64
CA SER A 361 2.30 34.88 16.12
C SER A 361 1.79 33.95 17.22
N ILE A 362 0.48 33.97 17.38
CA ILE A 362 -0.33 33.29 18.38
C ILE A 362 -0.47 31.81 17.99
N ILE A 363 -0.22 30.92 18.94
CA ILE A 363 -0.42 29.48 18.82
C ILE A 363 -1.91 29.18 19.04
N ALA A 364 -2.63 28.77 17.99
CA ALA A 364 -4.01 28.30 18.11
C ALA A 364 -4.00 26.78 18.37
N ALA A 365 -4.34 26.39 19.60
CA ALA A 365 -4.60 25.00 19.98
C ALA A 365 -6.00 24.60 19.49
N GLY A 366 -6.06 23.61 18.59
CA GLY A 366 -7.31 22.90 18.24
C GLY A 366 -7.62 21.78 19.25
N PRO A 367 -8.88 21.37 19.39
CA PRO A 367 -9.31 20.50 20.47
C PRO A 367 -8.76 19.08 20.31
N ALA A 368 -8.23 18.56 21.42
CA ALA A 368 -7.84 17.16 21.54
C ALA A 368 -9.08 16.27 21.47
N THR A 369 -9.18 15.45 20.43
CA THR A 369 -10.07 14.29 20.39
C THR A 369 -9.28 13.08 20.88
N ALA A 370 -9.82 12.38 21.88
CA ALA A 370 -9.18 11.21 22.46
C ALA A 370 -8.96 10.13 21.39
N PRO A 371 -7.77 9.51 21.29
CA PRO A 371 -7.45 8.59 20.21
C PRO A 371 -8.08 7.20 20.42
N TRP A 372 -8.50 6.60 19.31
CA TRP A 372 -9.25 5.34 19.18
C TRP A 372 -8.54 4.08 19.73
N TRP A 373 -7.25 4.16 20.10
CA TRP A 373 -6.43 3.00 20.51
C TRP A 373 -6.49 2.68 22.01
N LEU A 374 -7.23 3.43 22.83
CA LEU A 374 -7.57 3.00 24.20
C LEU A 374 -8.30 1.64 24.25
N TRP A 375 -8.76 1.13 23.10
CA TRP A 375 -9.34 -0.21 22.94
C TRP A 375 -8.36 -1.27 22.37
N ALA A 376 -7.16 -0.88 21.94
CA ALA A 376 -6.19 -1.78 21.30
C ALA A 376 -5.17 -2.38 22.29
N LEU A 377 -5.17 -1.94 23.55
CA LEU A 377 -4.30 -2.48 24.61
C LEU A 377 -5.03 -3.49 25.50
N SER A 378 -5.54 -4.56 24.88
CA SER A 378 -5.65 -5.90 25.47
C SER A 378 -6.20 -6.86 24.42
N VAL A 379 -5.32 -7.49 23.65
CA VAL A 379 -5.68 -8.74 22.96
C VAL A 379 -4.81 -9.86 23.50
N PRO A 380 -5.35 -10.60 24.47
CA PRO A 380 -5.44 -12.03 24.32
C PRO A 380 -6.92 -12.42 24.25
N ALA A 381 -7.26 -13.25 23.24
CA ALA A 381 -8.54 -13.94 23.06
C ALA A 381 -9.76 -13.13 22.56
N VAL A 382 -9.82 -12.82 21.25
CA VAL A 382 -11.12 -12.56 20.56
C VAL A 382 -11.35 -13.42 19.30
N ILE A 383 -10.37 -14.19 18.84
CA ILE A 383 -10.54 -14.97 17.58
C ILE A 383 -11.41 -16.23 17.75
N SER A 384 -11.69 -16.70 18.97
CA SER A 384 -12.54 -17.90 19.19
C SER A 384 -14.04 -17.68 18.94
N ALA A 385 -14.53 -16.44 18.85
CA ALA A 385 -15.97 -16.18 18.70
C ALA A 385 -16.52 -16.46 17.28
N PHE A 386 -15.69 -16.36 16.24
CA PHE A 386 -16.14 -16.57 14.85
C PHE A 386 -16.37 -18.04 14.48
N ALA A 387 -15.79 -18.99 15.22
CA ALA A 387 -16.02 -20.43 15.00
C ALA A 387 -17.38 -20.92 15.54
N LEU A 388 -17.87 -20.33 16.64
CA LEU A 388 -19.11 -20.75 17.31
C LEU A 388 -20.40 -20.29 16.61
N ILE A 389 -20.37 -19.14 15.92
CA ILE A 389 -21.56 -18.62 15.22
C ILE A 389 -21.90 -19.46 13.98
N ARG A 390 -20.92 -20.17 13.39
CA ARG A 390 -21.16 -21.01 12.20
C ARG A 390 -21.72 -22.40 12.51
N GLN A 391 -21.53 -22.90 13.75
CA GLN A 391 -22.09 -24.20 14.16
C GLN A 391 -23.56 -24.10 14.60
N ARG A 392 -23.99 -22.95 15.14
CA ARG A 392 -25.36 -22.79 15.66
C ARG A 392 -26.45 -22.67 14.58
N HIS A 393 -26.09 -22.43 13.33
CA HIS A 393 -27.02 -22.36 12.19
C HIS A 393 -27.23 -23.70 11.45
N LYS A 394 -26.65 -24.81 11.92
CA LYS A 394 -26.82 -26.14 11.30
C LYS A 394 -27.58 -27.17 12.12
N SER A 395 -28.09 -26.84 13.31
CA SER A 395 -28.85 -27.80 14.15
C SER A 395 -30.28 -27.36 14.47
N ASN A 396 -31.03 -26.87 13.49
CA ASN A 396 -32.48 -26.71 13.61
C ASN A 396 -33.16 -27.00 12.27
N SER A 397 -33.24 -28.29 11.90
CA SER A 397 -34.19 -28.76 10.89
C SER A 397 -34.32 -30.29 10.90
N VAL A 398 -34.74 -30.89 12.01
CA VAL A 398 -35.42 -32.21 12.00
C VAL A 398 -36.35 -32.27 13.22
N VAL A 399 -37.64 -31.93 13.03
CA VAL A 399 -38.80 -32.55 13.70
C VAL A 399 -40.00 -32.44 12.77
N ASP A 400 -40.51 -33.62 12.39
CA ASP A 400 -41.83 -34.06 11.93
C ASP A 400 -42.75 -33.20 11.07
N ARG A 401 -43.16 -33.80 9.93
CA ARG A 401 -44.57 -34.08 9.61
C ARG A 401 -44.72 -35.40 8.84
N ASP A 402 -45.60 -36.23 9.39
CA ASP A 402 -46.45 -37.31 8.83
C ASP A 402 -45.82 -38.47 8.03
#